data_AF-A0A5P9JDG7-F1
#
_entry.id   AF-A0A5P9JDG7-F1
#
_cell.length_a   1.000
_cell.length_b   1.000
_cell.length_c   1.000
_cell.angle_alpha   90.00
_cell.angle_beta   90.00
_cell.angle_gamma   90.00
#
_symmetry.space_group_name_H-M   'P 1'
#
loop_
_entity.id
_entity.type
_entity.pdbx_description
1 polymer ?
#
loop_
_entity_poly.entity_id
_entity_poly.type
_entity_poly.pdbx_seq_one_letter_code
_entity_poly.pdbx_strand_id
1 'polypeptide(L)'
;MIRTTALVLCAALASPAVAAPNAQLTNSIAQRLDRVGIQIIPERLTNSQAAALHMMLVSTRGYVEKRRKAKAILRNPDFLD
;
A
#
# COMPACT_ATOMS: atom_id res chain seq x y z
N MET A 1 -49.53 20.83 1.99
CA MET A 1 -49.01 19.58 2.60
C MET A 1 -47.62 19.31 2.04
N ILE A 2 -46.62 20.07 2.51
CA ILE A 2 -45.25 20.05 2.00
C ILE A 2 -44.36 19.70 3.18
N ARG A 3 -43.43 18.75 2.97
CA ARG A 3 -42.00 18.78 3.39
C ARG A 3 -41.48 17.38 3.69
N THR A 4 -41.39 16.58 2.63
CA THR A 4 -40.41 15.48 2.51
C THR A 4 -39.01 16.07 2.41
N THR A 5 -38.36 16.37 3.55
CA THR A 5 -36.94 16.73 3.56
C THR A 5 -36.32 16.34 4.90
N ALA A 6 -35.90 15.08 5.01
CA ALA A 6 -34.98 14.63 6.05
C ALA A 6 -34.16 13.45 5.53
N LEU A 7 -33.38 13.68 4.45
CA LEU A 7 -32.42 12.67 3.99
C LEU A 7 -31.18 13.32 3.37
N VAL A 8 -30.57 14.28 4.08
CA VAL A 8 -29.30 14.89 3.67
C VAL A 8 -28.48 15.21 4.92
N LEU A 9 -27.97 14.21 5.64
CA LEU A 9 -26.89 14.47 6.62
C LEU A 9 -26.07 13.25 7.09
N CYS A 10 -25.81 12.25 6.24
CA CYS A 10 -24.85 11.18 6.60
C CYS A 10 -23.66 11.05 5.64
N ALA A 11 -23.59 11.84 4.56
CA ALA A 11 -22.47 11.76 3.61
C ALA A 11 -21.21 12.54 4.06
N ALA A 12 -21.27 13.27 5.17
CA ALA A 12 -20.17 14.16 5.62
C ALA A 12 -19.06 13.45 6.43
N LEU A 13 -19.15 12.14 6.65
CA LEU A 13 -18.09 11.35 7.30
C LEU A 13 -17.24 10.53 6.32
N ALA A 14 -17.43 10.71 5.01
CA ALA A 14 -16.55 10.17 3.98
C ALA A 14 -15.24 10.98 3.86
N SER A 15 -14.65 11.38 4.99
CA SER A 15 -13.23 11.69 5.01
C SER A 15 -12.51 10.41 4.59
N PRO A 16 -11.62 10.42 3.58
CA PRO A 16 -10.73 9.29 3.38
C PRO A 16 -9.83 9.25 4.61
N ALA A 17 -10.21 8.45 5.60
CA ALA A 17 -9.26 8.00 6.60
C ALA A 17 -8.15 7.34 5.78
N VAL A 18 -6.97 7.97 5.74
CA VAL A 18 -5.79 7.39 5.10
C VAL A 18 -5.45 6.16 5.93
N ALA A 19 -6.12 5.06 5.61
CA ALA A 19 -6.02 3.83 6.37
C ALA A 19 -4.61 3.32 6.16
N ALA A 20 -3.88 3.08 7.25
CA ALA A 20 -2.58 2.42 7.16
C ALA A 20 -2.73 1.09 6.40
N PRO A 21 -1.70 0.67 5.64
CA PRO A 21 -1.78 -0.56 4.88
C PRO A 21 -2.00 -1.75 5.81
N ASN A 22 -2.72 -2.75 5.31
CA ASN A 22 -3.04 -3.96 6.06
C ASN A 22 -1.74 -4.62 6.59
N ALA A 23 -1.65 -4.82 7.91
CA ALA A 23 -0.46 -5.36 8.57
C ALA A 23 -0.08 -6.77 8.07
N GLN A 24 -1.05 -7.60 7.71
CA GLN A 24 -0.77 -8.93 7.14
C GLN A 24 -0.11 -8.80 5.77
N LEU A 25 -0.56 -7.84 4.95
CA LEU A 25 0.01 -7.59 3.63
C LEU A 25 1.45 -7.07 3.75
N THR A 26 1.69 -6.05 4.58
CA THR A 26 3.04 -5.48 4.74
C THR A 26 4.02 -6.49 5.33
N ASN A 27 3.59 -7.33 6.28
CA ASN A 27 4.40 -8.45 6.79
C ASN A 27 4.72 -9.48 5.70
N SER A 28 3.74 -9.83 4.86
CA SER A 28 3.97 -10.75 3.73
C SER A 28 4.97 -10.16 2.73
N ILE A 29 4.89 -8.86 2.45
CA ILE A 29 5.84 -8.15 1.60
C ILE A 29 7.24 -8.19 2.21
N ALA A 30 7.38 -7.87 3.50
CA ALA A 30 8.67 -7.88 4.19
C ALA A 30 9.33 -9.26 4.15
N GLN A 31 8.58 -10.33 4.44
CA GLN A 31 9.08 -11.71 4.34
C GLN A 31 9.53 -12.08 2.92
N ARG A 32 8.81 -11.62 1.89
CA ARG A 32 9.16 -11.89 0.49
C ARG A 32 10.37 -11.07 0.05
N LEU A 33 10.51 -9.85 0.54
CA LEU A 33 11.67 -8.99 0.26
C LEU A 33 12.94 -9.49 0.95
N ASP A 34 12.82 -10.08 2.13
CA ASP A 34 13.95 -10.70 2.83
C ASP A 34 14.57 -11.84 2.00
N ARG A 35 13.74 -12.64 1.31
CA ARG A 35 14.20 -13.68 0.36
C ARG A 35 14.99 -13.12 -0.83
N VAL A 36 14.85 -11.84 -1.15
CA VAL A 36 15.65 -11.14 -2.17
C VAL A 36 16.72 -10.22 -1.55
N GLY A 37 17.00 -10.42 -0.26
CA GLY A 37 18.03 -9.74 0.54
C GLY A 37 17.72 -8.28 0.83
N ILE A 38 16.45 -7.91 0.93
CA ILE A 38 16.00 -6.55 1.29
C ILE A 38 15.20 -6.64 2.58
N GLN A 39 15.76 -6.10 3.65
CA GLN A 39 15.09 -5.99 4.93
C GLN A 39 14.38 -4.64 5.02
N ILE A 40 13.11 -4.65 5.42
CA ILE A 40 12.29 -3.46 5.64
C ILE A 40 11.53 -3.61 6.96
N ILE A 41 11.09 -2.48 7.51
CA ILE A 41 10.17 -2.42 8.64
C ILE A 41 8.76 -2.34 8.05
N PRO A 42 7.91 -3.38 8.18
CA PRO A 42 6.58 -3.44 7.55
C PRO A 42 5.69 -2.22 7.83
N GLU A 43 5.76 -1.69 9.04
CA GLU A 43 4.96 -0.57 9.54
C GLU A 43 5.35 0.77 8.92
N ARG A 44 6.50 0.84 8.25
CA ARG A 44 6.98 2.04 7.54
C ARG A 44 6.58 2.08 6.07
N LEU A 45 5.96 1.03 5.56
CA LEU A 45 5.45 1.06 4.19
C LEU A 45 4.23 1.97 4.12
N THR A 46 4.23 2.85 3.12
CA THR A 46 3.03 3.58 2.73
C THR A 46 2.06 2.66 1.98
N ASN A 47 0.83 3.12 1.76
CA ASN A 47 -0.15 2.37 0.98
C ASN A 47 0.32 2.12 -0.44
N SER A 48 0.84 3.15 -1.10
CA SER A 48 1.29 3.04 -2.48
C SER A 48 2.53 2.16 -2.61
N GLN A 49 3.46 2.21 -1.65
CA GLN A 49 4.57 1.26 -1.61
C GLN A 49 4.09 -0.17 -1.43
N ALA A 50 3.18 -0.44 -0.49
CA ALA A 50 2.66 -1.77 -0.25
C ALA A 50 1.95 -2.34 -1.50
N ALA A 51 1.12 -1.53 -2.16
CA ALA A 51 0.42 -1.92 -3.38
C ALA A 51 1.41 -2.22 -4.54
N ALA A 52 2.35 -1.30 -4.79
CA ALA A 52 3.34 -1.45 -5.85
C ALA A 52 4.25 -2.67 -5.62
N LEU A 53 4.74 -2.86 -4.38
CA LEU A 53 5.57 -4.01 -4.01
C LEU A 53 4.80 -5.32 -4.16
N HIS A 54 3.53 -5.37 -3.76
CA HIS A 54 2.70 -6.55 -3.93
C HIS A 54 2.56 -6.94 -5.40
N MET A 55 2.16 -6.00 -6.26
CA MET A 55 2.00 -6.23 -7.70
C MET A 55 3.33 -6.64 -8.35
N MET A 56 4.43 -5.99 -7.97
CA MET A 56 5.76 -6.32 -8.47
C MET A 56 6.20 -7.73 -8.06
N LEU A 57 6.00 -8.12 -6.80
CA LEU A 57 6.40 -9.43 -6.28
C LEU A 57 5.65 -10.60 -6.95
N VAL A 58 4.40 -10.36 -7.37
CA VAL A 58 3.55 -11.32 -8.10
C VAL A 58 3.97 -11.42 -9.57
N SER A 59 4.22 -10.30 -10.24
CA SER A 59 4.45 -10.25 -11.70
C SER A 59 5.90 -10.49 -12.11
N THR A 60 6.87 -10.12 -11.28
CA THR A 60 8.30 -10.18 -11.64
C THR A 60 8.87 -11.56 -11.36
N ARG A 61 9.72 -12.07 -12.26
CA ARG A 61 10.51 -13.30 -12.05
C ARG A 61 12.00 -12.96 -11.96
N GLY A 62 12.76 -13.86 -11.33
CA GLY A 62 14.21 -13.69 -11.17
C GLY A 62 14.60 -12.85 -9.95
N TYR A 63 15.66 -13.30 -9.27
CA TYR A 63 16.14 -12.68 -8.02
C TYR A 63 16.64 -11.25 -8.24
N VAL A 64 17.55 -11.07 -9.20
CA VAL A 64 18.21 -9.78 -9.47
C VAL A 64 17.17 -8.72 -9.85
N GLU A 65 16.22 -9.09 -10.70
CA GLU A 65 15.21 -8.16 -11.19
C GLU A 65 14.21 -7.76 -10.10
N LYS A 66 13.76 -8.70 -9.27
CA LYS A 66 12.94 -8.39 -8.09
C LYS A 66 13.66 -7.44 -7.14
N ARG A 67 14.94 -7.71 -6.83
CA ARG A 67 15.75 -6.86 -5.95
C ARG A 67 15.91 -5.45 -6.52
N ARG A 68 16.16 -5.32 -7.82
CA ARG A 68 16.30 -4.03 -8.51
C ARG A 68 15.02 -3.22 -8.46
N LYS A 69 13.89 -3.82 -8.87
CA LYS A 69 12.58 -3.15 -8.88
C LYS A 69 12.08 -2.79 -7.48
N ALA A 70 12.26 -3.67 -6.51
CA ALA A 70 11.89 -3.39 -5.12
C ALA A 70 12.63 -2.15 -4.58
N LYS A 71 13.95 -2.04 -4.83
CA LYS A 71 14.72 -0.85 -4.44
C LYS A 71 14.27 0.41 -5.16
N ALA A 72 13.86 0.30 -6.42
CA ALA A 72 13.33 1.44 -7.17
C ALA A 72 12.02 1.94 -6.55
N ILE A 73 11.08 1.04 -6.23
CA ILE A 73 9.81 1.39 -5.58
C ILE A 73 10.05 2.04 -4.21
N LEU A 74 10.89 1.43 -3.36
CA LEU A 74 11.18 1.95 -2.02
C LEU A 74 11.87 3.33 -2.00
N ARG A 75 12.46 3.77 -3.12
CA ARG A 75 13.18 5.05 -3.24
C ARG A 75 12.43 6.08 -4.08
N ASN A 76 11.35 5.70 -4.76
CA ASN A 76 10.65 6.61 -5.65
C ASN A 76 9.73 7.54 -4.83
N PRO A 77 9.90 8.87 -4.93
CA PRO A 77 9.04 9.84 -4.24
C PRO A 77 7.55 9.71 -4.58
N ASP A 78 7.20 9.17 -5.75
CA ASP A 78 5.81 8.96 -6.18
C ASP A 78 5.03 8.01 -5.27
N PHE A 79 5.73 7.24 -4.42
CA PHE A 79 5.12 6.32 -3.45
C PHE A 79 5.30 6.78 -2.00
N LEU A 80 5.47 8.08 -1.72
CA LEU A 80 5.59 8.61 -0.35
C LEU A 80 4.27 9.19 0.19
N ASP A 81 3.16 8.67 -0.30
CA ASP A 81 1.77 9.05 0.00
C ASP A 81 1.38 9.02 1.48
#